data_AF-A0A485LTA3-F1
#
_entry.id   AF-A0A485LTA3-F1
#
_cell.length_a   1.000
_cell.length_b   1.000
_cell.length_c   1.000
_cell.angle_alpha   90.00
_cell.angle_beta   90.00
_cell.angle_gamma   90.00
#
_symmetry.space_group_name_H-M   'P 1'
#
loop_
_entity.id
_entity.type
_entity.pdbx_description
1 polymer ?
#
loop_
_entity_poly.entity_id
_entity_poly.type
_entity_poly.pdbx_seq_one_letter_code
_entity_poly.pdbx_strand_id
1 'polypeptide(L)'
;MLCIGSLLKVAILFACLVALYGHKKEKEYAVDAFGGLSDVSPETWHQFKKFQKYNFPTNRFQVSPRKPAPTFANVNAVVDEKFTKISLDDYKGKWLVMFFYPFDFTFVCPTEIVSFSDSVGQFKAINTEVIAVSTDSHHTHLAWIKTPRDKGGLGEMKIPIVADVSKRISGDYGVLVNDEDDDMFGAALRGLFIIDPKGIIRSIQINDDQVGRSVDETLRILKAFQYATSHPGEVCPANWKPGSKTIKADQEAKYDFFDATYGKH
;
A
#
# COMPACT_ATOMS: atom_id res chain seq x y z
N MET A 1 -17.76 26.84 -45.77
CA MET A 1 -16.65 27.00 -44.81
C MET A 1 -17.14 26.57 -43.44
N LEU A 2 -16.74 25.39 -42.96
CA LEU A 2 -16.94 25.02 -41.56
C LEU A 2 -16.02 25.90 -40.70
N CYS A 3 -16.59 26.64 -39.75
CA CYS A 3 -15.83 27.48 -38.82
C CYS A 3 -14.79 26.65 -38.08
N ILE A 4 -13.59 27.21 -37.91
CA ILE A 4 -12.45 26.60 -37.21
C ILE A 4 -12.84 26.09 -35.80
N GLY A 5 -13.76 26.79 -35.11
CA GLY A 5 -14.28 26.38 -33.80
C GLY A 5 -15.15 25.12 -33.81
N SER A 6 -15.76 24.75 -34.94
CA SER A 6 -16.57 23.53 -35.07
C SER A 6 -15.69 22.29 -35.28
N LEU A 7 -14.55 22.46 -35.95
CA LEU A 7 -13.56 21.40 -36.18
C LEU A 7 -12.83 21.01 -34.89
N LEU A 8 -12.51 21.98 -34.02
CA LEU A 8 -11.87 21.72 -32.74
C LEU A 8 -12.77 20.93 -31.78
N LYS A 9 -14.08 21.23 -31.75
CA LYS A 9 -15.05 20.46 -30.94
C LYS A 9 -15.20 19.03 -31.44
N VAL A 10 -15.18 18.82 -32.75
CA VAL A 10 -15.21 17.48 -33.35
C VAL A 10 -13.92 16.72 -33.07
N ALA A 11 -12.76 17.38 -33.12
CA ALA A 11 -11.47 16.77 -32.79
C ALA A 11 -11.39 16.34 -31.31
N ILE A 12 -11.89 17.17 -30.38
CA ILE A 12 -11.98 16.82 -28.96
C ILE A 12 -12.96 15.65 -28.75
N LEU A 13 -14.14 15.67 -29.39
CA LEU A 13 -15.09 14.56 -29.28
C LEU A 13 -14.51 13.25 -29.85
N PHE A 14 -13.80 13.33 -30.97
CA PHE A 14 -13.18 12.18 -31.63
C PHE A 14 -12.03 11.63 -30.79
N ALA A 15 -11.20 12.48 -30.21
CA ALA A 15 -10.16 12.08 -29.27
C ALA A 15 -10.73 11.45 -27.99
N CYS A 16 -11.81 12.00 -27.43
CA CYS A 16 -12.51 11.39 -26.32
C CYS A 16 -13.07 10.00 -26.69
N LEU A 17 -13.66 9.85 -27.88
CA LEU A 17 -14.17 8.57 -28.37
C LEU A 17 -13.05 7.53 -28.59
N VAL A 18 -11.92 7.94 -29.17
CA VAL A 18 -10.74 7.06 -29.36
C VAL A 18 -10.09 6.71 -28.03
N ALA A 19 -10.03 7.63 -27.07
CA ALA A 19 -9.54 7.34 -25.73
C ALA A 19 -10.47 6.39 -24.96
N LEU A 20 -11.79 6.51 -25.13
CA LEU A 20 -12.79 5.67 -24.49
C LEU A 20 -12.87 4.26 -25.11
N TYR A 21 -12.82 4.14 -26.44
CA TYR A 21 -13.14 2.89 -27.15
C TYR A 21 -12.02 2.33 -28.04
N GLY A 22 -10.92 3.07 -28.25
CA GLY A 22 -9.83 2.67 -29.15
C GLY A 22 -8.92 1.58 -28.60
N HIS A 23 -8.28 0.82 -29.50
CA HIS A 23 -7.26 -0.16 -29.14
C HIS A 23 -5.96 0.53 -28.67
N LYS A 24 -5.09 -0.20 -27.94
CA LYS A 24 -3.88 0.34 -27.28
C LYS A 24 -3.02 1.26 -28.15
N LYS A 25 -2.84 0.91 -29.44
CA LYS A 25 -2.06 1.72 -30.41
C LYS A 25 -2.75 3.05 -30.75
N GLU A 26 -4.07 3.04 -30.89
CA GLU A 26 -4.87 4.22 -31.25
C GLU A 26 -4.93 5.24 -30.10
N LYS A 27 -4.87 4.75 -28.85
CA LYS A 27 -4.75 5.61 -27.66
C LYS A 27 -3.42 6.36 -27.61
N GLU A 28 -2.32 5.76 -28.05
CA GLU A 28 -1.01 6.44 -28.17
C GLU A 28 -1.02 7.52 -29.26
N TYR A 29 -1.59 7.24 -30.44
CA TYR A 29 -1.69 8.22 -31.53
C TYR A 29 -2.58 9.43 -31.20
N ALA A 30 -3.62 9.24 -30.38
CA ALA A 30 -4.48 10.34 -29.93
C ALA A 30 -3.73 11.34 -29.03
N VAL A 31 -2.68 10.91 -28.32
CA VAL A 31 -1.87 11.77 -27.43
C VAL A 31 -0.90 12.64 -28.23
N ASP A 32 -0.27 12.10 -29.28
CA ASP A 32 0.63 12.84 -30.16
C ASP A 32 -0.12 13.90 -31.01
N ALA A 33 -1.39 13.65 -31.35
CA ALA A 33 -2.19 14.55 -32.17
C ALA A 33 -2.47 15.93 -31.51
N PHE A 34 -2.44 16.05 -30.18
CA PHE A 34 -2.64 17.33 -29.48
C PHE A 34 -1.34 18.10 -29.21
N GLY A 35 -0.18 17.44 -29.24
CA GLY A 35 1.12 18.10 -29.06
C GLY A 35 1.50 19.04 -30.21
N GLY A 36 0.84 18.91 -31.37
CA GLY A 36 1.09 19.72 -32.57
C GLY A 36 0.10 20.85 -32.85
N LEU A 37 -0.89 21.09 -31.99
CA LEU A 37 -1.89 22.15 -32.18
C LEU A 37 -1.43 23.44 -31.46
N SER A 38 -0.87 24.39 -32.21
CA SER A 38 -0.35 25.67 -31.71
C SER A 38 -1.38 26.60 -31.08
N ASP A 39 -2.68 26.29 -31.20
CA ASP A 39 -3.78 27.21 -30.91
C ASP A 39 -4.63 26.80 -29.69
N VAL A 40 -4.13 25.91 -28.83
CA VAL A 40 -4.84 25.47 -27.62
C VAL A 40 -4.47 26.37 -26.44
N SER A 41 -5.46 27.04 -25.84
CA SER A 41 -5.22 27.92 -24.69
C SER A 41 -4.73 27.15 -23.45
N PRO A 42 -3.95 27.78 -22.56
CA PRO A 42 -3.49 27.15 -21.31
C PRO A 42 -4.63 26.57 -20.45
N GLU A 43 -5.79 27.23 -20.42
CA GLU A 43 -6.96 26.81 -19.65
C GLU A 43 -7.59 25.54 -20.25
N THR A 44 -7.62 25.43 -21.58
CA THR A 44 -8.11 24.24 -22.28
C THR A 44 -7.19 23.05 -22.04
N TRP A 45 -5.87 23.30 -22.03
CA TRP A 45 -4.87 22.30 -21.64
C TRP A 45 -5.00 21.86 -20.18
N HIS A 46 -5.29 22.79 -19.27
CA HIS A 46 -5.56 22.48 -17.87
C HIS A 46 -6.81 21.61 -17.72
N GLN A 47 -7.91 21.93 -18.40
CA GLN A 47 -9.13 21.10 -18.39
C GLN A 47 -8.91 19.73 -19.01
N PHE A 48 -8.13 19.61 -20.09
CA PHE A 48 -7.80 18.32 -20.69
C PHE A 48 -6.93 17.44 -19.77
N LYS A 49 -5.91 18.02 -19.13
CA LYS A 49 -5.11 17.30 -18.11
C LYS A 49 -5.97 16.86 -16.93
N LYS A 50 -6.90 17.70 -16.50
CA LYS A 50 -7.89 17.37 -15.47
C LYS A 50 -8.77 16.19 -15.93
N PHE A 51 -9.34 16.27 -17.13
CA PHE A 51 -10.13 15.19 -17.73
C PHE A 51 -9.33 13.88 -17.85
N GLN A 52 -8.07 13.94 -18.28
CA GLN A 52 -7.20 12.76 -18.38
C GLN A 52 -6.89 12.17 -17.00
N LYS A 53 -6.57 13.00 -16.00
CA LYS A 53 -6.33 12.57 -14.60
C LYS A 53 -7.54 11.83 -14.03
N TYR A 54 -8.76 12.35 -14.23
CA TYR A 54 -9.97 11.76 -13.64
C TYR A 54 -10.56 10.60 -14.44
N ASN A 55 -10.41 10.57 -15.78
CA ASN A 55 -11.01 9.52 -16.62
C ASN A 55 -10.04 8.43 -17.07
N PHE A 56 -8.73 8.66 -16.96
CA PHE A 56 -7.70 7.67 -17.27
C PHE A 56 -6.65 7.64 -16.15
N PRO A 57 -7.01 7.21 -14.92
CA PRO A 57 -6.03 7.02 -13.88
C PRO A 57 -4.98 6.02 -14.38
N THR A 58 -3.74 6.49 -14.55
CA THR A 58 -2.58 5.66 -14.91
C THR A 58 -2.24 4.66 -13.80
N ASN A 59 -2.85 4.81 -12.63
CA ASN A 59 -2.72 3.92 -11.49
C ASN A 59 -3.56 2.65 -11.70
N ARG A 60 -3.08 1.77 -12.58
CA ARG A 60 -3.46 0.35 -12.50
C ARG A 60 -2.90 -0.15 -11.18
N PHE A 61 -3.75 -0.32 -10.17
CA PHE A 61 -3.42 -1.06 -8.94
C PHE A 61 -2.82 -2.41 -9.33
N GLN A 62 -1.48 -2.50 -9.36
CA GLN A 62 -0.74 -3.74 -9.63
C GLN A 62 -0.50 -4.55 -8.36
N VAL A 63 -0.80 -3.95 -7.21
CA VAL A 63 -0.57 -4.53 -5.89
C VAL A 63 -1.83 -5.22 -5.41
N SER A 64 -1.72 -6.52 -5.20
CA SER A 64 -2.81 -7.36 -4.74
C SER A 64 -2.25 -8.62 -4.06
N PRO A 65 -3.01 -9.26 -3.15
CA PRO A 65 -2.65 -10.57 -2.66
C PRO A 65 -2.41 -11.56 -3.83
N ARG A 66 -1.50 -12.51 -3.62
CA ARG A 66 -1.03 -13.51 -4.62
C ARG A 66 -0.05 -12.95 -5.67
N LYS A 67 0.29 -11.67 -5.65
CA LYS A 67 1.34 -11.09 -6.50
C LYS A 67 2.62 -10.86 -5.71
N PRO A 68 3.79 -10.88 -6.38
CA PRO A 68 5.03 -10.41 -5.78
C PRO A 68 4.89 -8.98 -5.28
N ALA A 69 5.49 -8.67 -4.14
CA ALA A 69 5.54 -7.33 -3.61
C ALA A 69 6.44 -6.42 -4.47
N PRO A 70 6.02 -5.18 -4.80
CA PRO A 70 6.87 -4.25 -5.54
C PRO A 70 8.22 -4.04 -4.87
N THR A 71 9.30 -4.10 -5.66
CA THR A 71 10.67 -4.11 -5.15
C THR A 71 11.19 -2.70 -4.90
N PHE A 72 12.01 -2.55 -3.87
CA PHE A 72 12.83 -1.36 -3.62
C PHE A 72 14.22 -1.81 -3.13
N ALA A 73 15.24 -0.98 -3.39
CA ALA A 73 16.62 -1.29 -3.03
C ALA A 73 17.40 -0.04 -2.63
N ASN A 74 18.33 -0.21 -1.69
CA ASN A 74 19.27 0.82 -1.23
C ASN A 74 18.59 2.14 -0.78
N VAL A 75 17.43 2.02 -0.15
CA VAL A 75 16.68 3.17 0.38
C VAL A 75 17.19 3.51 1.79
N ASN A 76 17.16 4.80 2.13
CA ASN A 76 17.57 5.24 3.46
C ASN A 76 16.54 4.80 4.50
N ALA A 77 17.01 4.32 5.64
CA ALA A 77 16.21 4.05 6.82
C ALA A 77 16.98 4.46 8.07
N VAL A 78 16.27 4.64 9.18
CA VAL A 78 16.86 4.73 10.51
C VAL A 78 16.68 3.39 11.22
N VAL A 79 17.80 2.79 11.60
CA VAL A 79 17.87 1.51 12.33
C VAL A 79 18.84 1.72 13.48
N ASP A 80 18.41 1.44 14.72
CA ASP A 80 19.21 1.66 15.93
C ASP A 80 19.85 3.06 15.97
N GLU A 81 19.05 4.09 15.66
CA GLU A 81 19.45 5.51 15.55
C GLU A 81 20.53 5.82 14.50
N LYS A 82 20.81 4.89 13.57
CA LYS A 82 21.81 5.04 12.51
C LYS A 82 21.17 5.04 11.14
N PHE A 83 21.73 5.84 10.24
CA PHE A 83 21.36 5.80 8.83
C PHE A 83 21.87 4.52 8.19
N THR A 84 20.93 3.72 7.71
CA THR A 84 21.20 2.41 7.13
C THR A 84 20.53 2.32 5.77
N LYS A 85 21.14 1.56 4.86
CA LYS A 85 20.56 1.23 3.55
C LYS A 85 19.83 -0.10 3.67
N ILE A 86 18.56 -0.13 3.24
CA ILE A 86 17.78 -1.36 3.21
C ILE A 86 17.17 -1.60 1.84
N SER A 87 16.84 -2.84 1.56
CA SER A 87 16.16 -3.33 0.36
C SER A 87 15.07 -4.32 0.75
N LEU A 88 14.05 -4.50 -0.11
CA LEU A 88 13.04 -5.52 0.13
C LEU A 88 13.66 -6.93 0.21
N ASP A 89 14.72 -7.15 -0.56
CA ASP A 89 15.45 -8.42 -0.61
C ASP A 89 16.12 -8.82 0.71
N ASP A 90 16.37 -7.87 1.62
CA ASP A 90 16.96 -8.14 2.95
C ASP A 90 16.02 -8.97 3.84
N TYR A 91 14.73 -9.03 3.48
CA TYR A 91 13.68 -9.75 4.21
C TYR A 91 13.32 -11.12 3.60
N LYS A 92 14.02 -11.56 2.54
CA LYS A 92 13.80 -12.88 1.93
C LYS A 92 13.95 -14.00 2.96
N GLY A 93 13.08 -15.01 2.88
CA GLY A 93 13.06 -16.12 3.84
C GLY A 93 12.38 -15.82 5.17
N LYS A 94 11.98 -14.57 5.42
CA LYS A 94 11.18 -14.16 6.57
C LYS A 94 9.82 -13.63 6.13
N TRP A 95 8.84 -13.70 7.03
CA TRP A 95 7.64 -12.88 6.84
C TRP A 95 7.99 -11.42 7.07
N LEU A 96 7.30 -10.51 6.38
CA LEU A 96 7.46 -9.08 6.54
C LEU A 96 6.10 -8.43 6.74
N VAL A 97 5.95 -7.69 7.83
CA VAL A 97 4.89 -6.70 7.99
C VAL A 97 5.47 -5.35 7.62
N MET A 98 5.05 -4.82 6.49
CA MET A 98 5.42 -3.48 6.05
C MET A 98 4.21 -2.57 6.14
N PHE A 99 4.34 -1.47 6.87
CA PHE A 99 3.24 -0.53 7.02
C PHE A 99 3.67 0.90 6.72
N PHE A 100 2.83 1.59 5.97
CA PHE A 100 2.96 2.99 5.62
C PHE A 100 2.20 3.85 6.62
N TYR A 101 2.69 5.07 6.84
CA TYR A 101 2.00 6.09 7.61
C TYR A 101 2.14 7.46 6.91
N PRO A 102 1.21 8.40 7.15
CA PRO A 102 1.20 9.66 6.42
C PRO A 102 2.45 10.55 6.57
N PHE A 103 2.69 11.06 7.78
CA PHE A 103 3.80 11.98 8.06
C PHE A 103 4.33 11.83 9.49
N ASP A 104 5.61 12.14 9.66
CA ASP A 104 6.24 12.35 10.96
C ASP A 104 5.59 13.52 11.73
N PHE A 105 5.72 13.51 13.06
CA PHE A 105 5.23 14.57 13.97
C PHE A 105 3.71 14.86 13.88
N THR A 106 2.91 13.87 13.46
CA THR A 106 1.43 13.93 13.45
C THR A 106 0.82 13.16 14.63
N PHE A 107 -0.50 12.95 14.62
CA PHE A 107 -1.26 12.53 15.81
C PHE A 107 -1.35 10.99 15.99
N VAL A 108 -1.90 10.28 14.99
CA VAL A 108 -2.14 8.83 15.09
C VAL A 108 -0.88 8.02 14.80
N CYS A 109 -0.04 8.49 13.87
CA CYS A 109 1.18 7.82 13.42
C CYS A 109 2.13 7.37 14.56
N PRO A 110 2.49 8.21 15.55
CA PRO A 110 3.38 7.77 16.62
C PRO A 110 2.78 6.62 17.43
N THR A 111 1.46 6.58 17.62
CA THR A 111 0.79 5.51 18.37
C THR A 111 0.94 4.16 17.68
N GLU A 112 0.84 4.11 16.35
CA GLU A 112 0.98 2.87 15.57
C GLU A 112 2.45 2.39 15.59
N ILE A 113 3.38 3.29 15.28
CA ILE A 113 4.81 2.98 15.19
C ILE A 113 5.34 2.46 16.53
N VAL A 114 4.98 3.13 17.63
CA VAL A 114 5.32 2.71 18.99
C VAL A 114 4.72 1.34 19.30
N SER A 115 3.43 1.11 19.00
CA SER A 115 2.76 -0.15 19.31
C SER A 115 3.39 -1.35 18.58
N PHE A 116 3.78 -1.17 17.31
CA PHE A 116 4.51 -2.19 16.55
C PHE A 116 5.93 -2.39 17.08
N SER A 117 6.66 -1.31 17.39
CA SER A 117 8.00 -1.36 17.96
C SER A 117 8.03 -2.12 19.30
N ASP A 118 7.12 -1.80 20.21
CA ASP A 118 7.02 -2.44 21.53
C ASP A 118 6.62 -3.92 21.41
N SER A 119 5.80 -4.26 20.41
CA SER A 119 5.35 -5.63 20.14
C SER A 119 6.28 -6.43 19.23
N VAL A 120 7.37 -5.86 18.71
CA VAL A 120 8.22 -6.49 17.67
C VAL A 120 8.77 -7.85 18.10
N GLY A 121 8.99 -8.07 19.40
CA GLY A 121 9.41 -9.36 19.94
C GLY A 121 8.44 -10.50 19.60
N GLN A 122 7.13 -10.23 19.56
CA GLN A 122 6.12 -11.22 19.18
C GLN A 122 6.20 -11.60 17.70
N PHE A 123 6.52 -10.64 16.82
CA PHE A 123 6.73 -10.88 15.39
C PHE A 123 8.01 -11.68 15.15
N LYS A 124 9.11 -11.28 15.78
CA LYS A 124 10.40 -11.97 15.68
C LYS A 124 10.32 -13.43 16.16
N ALA A 125 9.55 -13.70 17.21
CA ALA A 125 9.33 -15.05 17.72
C ALA A 125 8.67 -16.01 16.70
N ILE A 126 7.98 -15.48 15.69
CA ILE A 126 7.36 -16.24 14.60
C ILE A 126 8.01 -15.93 13.23
N ASN A 127 9.32 -15.69 13.22
CA ASN A 127 10.12 -15.44 12.01
C ASN A 127 9.55 -14.32 11.11
N THR A 128 9.17 -13.20 11.73
CA THR A 128 8.60 -12.04 11.06
C THR A 128 9.33 -10.76 11.43
N GLU A 129 9.69 -9.97 10.43
CA GLU A 129 10.22 -8.60 10.60
C GLU A 129 9.11 -7.57 10.40
N VAL A 130 9.32 -6.37 10.94
CA VAL A 130 8.37 -5.25 10.83
C VAL A 130 9.13 -4.00 10.39
N ILE A 131 8.61 -3.28 9.40
CA ILE A 131 9.14 -1.98 8.98
C ILE A 131 8.04 -0.94 8.82
N ALA A 132 8.35 0.31 9.19
CA ALA A 132 7.51 1.48 8.99
C ALA A 132 8.02 2.29 7.79
N VAL A 133 7.14 2.87 6.99
CA VAL A 133 7.51 3.68 5.81
C VAL A 133 6.69 4.97 5.77
N SER A 134 7.33 6.12 5.54
CA SER A 134 6.63 7.33 5.11
C SER A 134 7.42 8.07 4.03
N THR A 135 6.85 9.16 3.53
CA THR A 135 7.49 10.01 2.52
C THR A 135 8.45 11.04 3.11
N ASP A 136 8.64 11.03 4.44
CA ASP A 136 9.60 11.88 5.13
C ASP A 136 11.06 11.44 4.91
N SER A 137 11.99 12.31 5.29
CA SER A 137 13.42 12.01 5.21
C SER A 137 13.91 11.22 6.42
N HIS A 138 14.96 10.41 6.22
CA HIS A 138 15.67 9.74 7.31
C HIS A 138 16.23 10.71 8.37
N HIS A 139 16.47 11.98 8.03
CA HIS A 139 16.83 13.01 9.01
C HIS A 139 15.64 13.37 9.92
N THR A 140 14.45 13.52 9.33
CA THR A 140 13.18 13.77 10.04
C THR A 140 12.88 12.60 10.98
N HIS A 141 13.00 11.37 10.48
CA HIS A 141 12.82 10.16 11.29
C HIS A 141 13.74 10.14 12.50
N LEU A 142 15.05 10.41 12.33
CA LEU A 142 16.00 10.41 13.44
C LEU A 142 15.68 11.52 14.45
N ALA A 143 15.24 12.69 14.01
CA ALA A 143 14.78 13.75 14.89
C ALA A 143 13.53 13.32 15.69
N TRP A 144 12.60 12.59 15.05
CA TRP A 144 11.37 12.13 15.69
C TRP A 144 11.61 10.99 16.69
N ILE A 145 12.54 10.08 16.37
CA ILE A 145 13.06 9.05 17.28
C ILE A 145 13.66 9.68 18.54
N LYS A 146 14.45 10.76 18.38
CA LYS A 146 15.05 11.48 19.51
C LYS A 146 14.05 12.32 20.32
N THR A 147 12.85 12.54 19.79
CA THR A 147 11.79 13.22 20.53
C THR A 147 11.17 12.25 21.55
N PRO A 148 11.05 12.63 22.84
CA PRO A 148 10.37 11.81 23.85
C PRO A 148 8.90 11.50 23.52
N ARG A 149 8.42 10.32 23.92
CA ARG A 149 7.03 9.87 23.66
C ARG A 149 5.97 10.79 24.28
N ASP A 150 6.23 11.33 25.47
CA ASP A 150 5.35 12.29 26.15
C ASP A 150 5.27 13.67 25.46
N LYS A 151 6.13 13.91 24.47
CA LYS A 151 6.13 15.08 23.58
C LYS A 151 5.66 14.74 22.16
N GLY A 152 5.02 13.58 21.97
CA GLY A 152 4.55 13.12 20.65
C GLY A 152 5.66 12.56 19.76
N GLY A 153 6.83 12.27 20.32
CA GLY A 153 7.91 11.57 19.64
C GLY A 153 7.77 10.05 19.67
N LEU A 154 8.76 9.36 19.09
CA LEU A 154 8.77 7.89 19.08
C LEU A 154 9.57 7.30 20.24
N GLY A 155 10.63 7.98 20.70
CA GLY A 155 11.63 7.39 21.58
C GLY A 155 12.41 6.26 20.91
N GLU A 156 13.04 5.40 21.72
CA GLU A 156 13.80 4.24 21.23
C GLU A 156 12.94 3.32 20.34
N MET A 157 13.40 3.06 19.12
CA MET A 157 12.71 2.24 18.11
C MET A 157 13.45 0.93 17.86
N LYS A 158 12.69 -0.17 17.81
CA LYS A 158 13.17 -1.54 17.59
C LYS A 158 12.84 -2.09 16.20
N ILE A 159 12.27 -1.22 15.35
CA ILE A 159 11.91 -1.49 13.96
C ILE A 159 12.57 -0.43 13.06
N PRO A 160 12.98 -0.79 11.84
CA PRO A 160 13.41 0.18 10.83
C PRO A 160 12.30 1.16 10.46
N ILE A 161 12.67 2.45 10.33
CA ILE A 161 11.81 3.49 9.74
C ILE A 161 12.42 3.93 8.41
N VAL A 162 11.71 3.67 7.33
CA VAL A 162 12.16 3.79 5.94
C VAL A 162 11.70 5.12 5.34
N ALA A 163 12.65 5.83 4.75
CA ALA A 163 12.44 7.14 4.13
C ALA A 163 12.17 7.02 2.63
N ASP A 164 10.90 7.06 2.23
CA ASP A 164 10.47 7.14 0.83
C ASP A 164 10.36 8.58 0.33
N VAL A 165 11.46 9.33 0.44
CA VAL A 165 11.53 10.74 -0.02
C VAL A 165 11.14 10.89 -1.50
N SER A 166 11.41 9.85 -2.30
CA SER A 166 11.07 9.81 -3.72
C SER A 166 9.58 9.62 -4.00
N LYS A 167 8.80 9.21 -2.99
CA LYS A 167 7.39 8.80 -3.07
C LYS A 167 7.14 7.59 -3.98
N ARG A 168 8.19 6.96 -4.50
CA ARG A 168 8.09 5.84 -5.43
C ARG A 168 7.60 4.59 -4.74
N ILE A 169 8.08 4.30 -3.52
CA ILE A 169 7.63 3.10 -2.80
C ILE A 169 6.14 3.21 -2.50
N SER A 170 5.70 4.36 -1.99
CA SER A 170 4.30 4.65 -1.69
C SER A 170 3.42 4.59 -2.94
N GLY A 171 3.92 5.10 -4.07
CA GLY A 171 3.26 5.02 -5.38
C GLY A 171 3.15 3.58 -5.89
N ASP A 172 4.25 2.83 -5.86
CA ASP A 172 4.33 1.43 -6.31
C ASP A 172 3.42 0.52 -5.46
N TYR A 173 3.26 0.83 -4.16
CA TYR A 173 2.34 0.15 -3.25
C TYR A 173 0.89 0.64 -3.34
N GLY A 174 0.60 1.64 -4.16
CA GLY A 174 -0.76 2.16 -4.38
C GLY A 174 -1.35 2.90 -3.19
N VAL A 175 -0.51 3.42 -2.30
CA VAL A 175 -0.92 4.13 -1.07
C VAL A 175 -0.58 5.62 -1.10
N LEU A 176 0.11 6.11 -2.12
CA LEU A 176 0.41 7.53 -2.26
C LEU A 176 -0.85 8.35 -2.59
N VAL A 177 -1.10 9.40 -1.81
CA VAL A 177 -2.11 10.42 -2.13
C VAL A 177 -1.56 11.32 -3.24
N ASN A 178 -2.17 11.21 -4.43
CA ASN A 178 -1.75 11.93 -5.64
C ASN A 178 -2.67 13.10 -6.00
N ASP A 179 -3.74 13.32 -5.24
CA ASP A 179 -4.61 14.47 -5.50
C ASP A 179 -4.01 15.74 -4.91
N GLU A 180 -3.86 16.78 -5.73
CA GLU A 180 -3.19 18.02 -5.34
C GLU A 180 -4.09 18.91 -4.48
N ASP A 181 -5.40 18.66 -4.54
CA ASP A 181 -6.42 19.36 -3.76
C ASP A 181 -6.69 18.68 -2.40
N ASP A 182 -6.04 17.55 -2.11
CA ASP A 182 -6.15 16.82 -0.84
C ASP A 182 -5.10 17.34 0.16
N ASP A 183 -5.51 17.63 1.40
CA ASP A 183 -4.62 18.10 2.47
C ASP A 183 -3.47 17.11 2.77
N MET A 184 -3.65 15.85 2.40
CA MET A 184 -2.66 14.78 2.54
C MET A 184 -1.83 14.56 1.26
N PHE A 185 -1.85 15.50 0.31
CA PHE A 185 -1.08 15.38 -0.94
C PHE A 185 0.40 15.03 -0.70
N GLY A 186 0.85 13.94 -1.32
CA GLY A 186 2.22 13.45 -1.18
C GLY A 186 2.50 12.64 0.08
N ALA A 187 1.50 12.40 0.92
CA ALA A 187 1.55 11.44 2.02
C ALA A 187 1.23 10.02 1.53
N ALA A 188 1.64 9.02 2.31
CA ALA A 188 1.11 7.68 2.16
C ALA A 188 -0.14 7.48 3.04
N LEU A 189 -1.18 6.85 2.50
CA LEU A 189 -2.30 6.33 3.30
C LEU A 189 -1.79 5.29 4.31
N ARG A 190 -2.63 4.94 5.29
CA ARG A 190 -2.33 3.92 6.31
C ARG A 190 -2.42 2.50 5.75
N GLY A 191 -1.59 2.20 4.75
CA GLY A 191 -1.47 0.88 4.14
C GLY A 191 -0.59 -0.07 4.93
N LEU A 192 -1.02 -1.30 5.17
CA LEU A 192 -0.27 -2.38 5.80
C LEU A 192 -0.29 -3.60 4.90
N PHE A 193 0.89 -4.17 4.67
CA PHE A 193 1.12 -5.30 3.79
C PHE A 193 1.76 -6.43 4.57
N ILE A 194 1.16 -7.62 4.49
CA ILE A 194 1.78 -8.85 4.99
C ILE A 194 2.37 -9.59 3.80
N ILE A 195 3.68 -9.74 3.79
CA ILE A 195 4.47 -10.35 2.72
C ILE A 195 5.08 -11.64 3.24
N ASP A 196 4.94 -12.73 2.48
CA ASP A 196 5.45 -14.04 2.87
C ASP A 196 6.96 -14.21 2.55
N PRO A 197 7.61 -15.28 3.04
CA PRO A 197 9.03 -15.56 2.80
C PRO A 197 9.46 -15.66 1.33
N LYS A 198 8.50 -15.83 0.40
CA LYS A 198 8.73 -15.88 -1.05
C LYS A 198 8.55 -14.51 -1.71
N GLY A 199 8.31 -13.46 -0.91
CA GLY A 199 8.06 -12.11 -1.39
C GLY A 199 6.66 -11.92 -1.97
N ILE A 200 5.69 -12.79 -1.65
CA ILE A 200 4.32 -12.69 -2.14
C ILE A 200 3.44 -11.98 -1.13
N ILE A 201 2.67 -11.00 -1.58
CA ILE A 201 1.69 -10.31 -0.74
C ILE A 201 0.56 -11.28 -0.37
N ARG A 202 0.23 -11.36 0.91
CA ARG A 202 -0.82 -12.23 1.46
C ARG A 202 -2.03 -11.47 1.96
N SER A 203 -1.81 -10.28 2.51
CA SER A 203 -2.88 -9.41 2.99
C SER A 203 -2.51 -7.95 2.79
N ILE A 204 -3.54 -7.14 2.56
CA ILE A 204 -3.46 -5.69 2.45
C ILE A 204 -4.57 -5.11 3.32
N GLN A 205 -4.24 -4.18 4.20
CA GLN A 205 -5.19 -3.35 4.92
C GLN A 205 -4.86 -1.88 4.61
N ILE A 206 -5.82 -1.10 4.14
CA ILE A 206 -5.65 0.33 3.92
C ILE A 206 -6.74 1.04 4.70
N ASN A 207 -6.32 1.83 5.69
CA ASN A 207 -7.22 2.73 6.41
C ASN A 207 -7.05 4.16 5.87
N ASP A 208 -8.12 4.94 6.01
CA ASP A 208 -8.05 6.39 5.89
C ASP A 208 -7.23 6.99 7.06
N ASP A 209 -6.90 8.27 6.97
CA ASP A 209 -5.97 8.96 7.86
C ASP A 209 -6.41 9.01 9.33
N GLN A 210 -7.72 9.03 9.63
CA GLN A 210 -8.26 9.20 10.98
C GLN A 210 -8.20 7.95 11.87
N VAL A 211 -8.12 6.74 11.30
CA VAL A 211 -8.31 5.49 12.04
C VAL A 211 -7.04 4.65 12.06
N GLY A 212 -6.45 4.50 13.25
CA GLY A 212 -5.28 3.63 13.48
C GLY A 212 -5.58 2.14 13.29
N ARG A 213 -4.53 1.37 12.97
CA ARG A 213 -4.57 -0.09 12.80
C ARG A 213 -4.36 -0.82 14.11
N SER A 214 -4.67 -2.12 14.09
CA SER A 214 -4.52 -3.02 15.24
C SER A 214 -3.32 -3.95 15.06
N VAL A 215 -2.40 -3.92 16.02
CA VAL A 215 -1.27 -4.86 16.12
C VAL A 215 -1.78 -6.29 16.35
N ASP A 216 -2.79 -6.45 17.19
CA ASP A 216 -3.38 -7.75 17.52
C ASP A 216 -4.01 -8.41 16.29
N GLU A 217 -4.74 -7.64 15.47
CA GLU A 217 -5.32 -8.16 14.24
C GLU A 217 -4.24 -8.51 13.21
N THR A 218 -3.20 -7.69 13.13
CA THR A 218 -2.04 -7.97 12.27
C THR A 218 -1.39 -9.30 12.66
N LEU A 219 -1.13 -9.51 13.96
CA LEU A 219 -0.60 -10.76 14.50
C LEU A 219 -1.55 -11.95 14.23
N ARG A 220 -2.86 -11.75 14.37
CA ARG A 220 -3.86 -12.80 14.12
C ARG A 220 -3.84 -13.25 12.66
N ILE A 221 -3.89 -12.31 11.72
CA ILE A 221 -3.86 -12.60 10.28
C ILE A 221 -2.54 -13.26 9.89
N LEU A 222 -1.41 -12.74 10.38
CA LEU A 222 -0.08 -13.31 10.15
C LEU A 222 0.00 -14.77 10.60
N LYS A 223 -0.43 -15.07 11.84
CA LYS A 223 -0.46 -16.44 12.37
C LYS A 223 -1.39 -17.36 11.55
N ALA A 224 -2.51 -16.84 11.05
CA ALA A 224 -3.41 -17.60 10.19
C ALA A 224 -2.75 -17.99 8.86
N PHE A 225 -2.02 -17.06 8.23
CA PHE A 225 -1.28 -17.39 7.00
C PHE A 225 -0.13 -18.36 7.24
N GLN A 226 0.57 -18.24 8.36
CA GLN A 226 1.60 -19.21 8.75
C GLN A 226 1.03 -20.60 8.99
N TYR A 227 -0.13 -20.68 9.66
CA TYR A 227 -0.86 -21.94 9.86
C TYR A 227 -1.25 -22.56 8.51
N ALA A 228 -1.96 -21.82 7.66
CA ALA A 228 -2.40 -22.32 6.35
C ALA A 228 -1.23 -22.72 5.43
N THR A 229 -0.07 -22.07 5.57
CA THR A 229 1.14 -22.43 4.82
C THR A 229 1.78 -23.73 5.34
N SER A 230 1.69 -24.00 6.64
CA SER A 230 2.23 -25.22 7.27
C SER A 230 1.27 -26.40 7.26
N HIS A 231 -0.02 -26.18 7.01
CA HIS A 231 -1.08 -27.20 6.95
C HIS A 231 -1.81 -27.15 5.59
N PRO A 232 -1.17 -27.60 4.49
CA PRO A 232 -1.81 -27.63 3.18
C PRO A 232 -3.11 -28.45 3.22
N GLY A 233 -4.17 -27.90 2.64
CA GLY A 233 -5.50 -28.53 2.65
C GLY A 233 -6.37 -28.13 3.84
N GLU A 234 -5.90 -27.25 4.72
CA GLU A 234 -6.73 -26.61 5.75
C GLU A 234 -6.88 -25.10 5.50
N VAL A 235 -8.02 -24.54 5.92
CA VAL A 235 -8.30 -23.11 5.90
C VAL A 235 -8.75 -22.61 7.27
N CYS A 236 -8.41 -21.35 7.56
CA CYS A 236 -8.78 -20.67 8.79
C CYS A 236 -10.15 -19.97 8.61
N PRO A 237 -11.17 -20.28 9.43
CA PRO A 237 -12.47 -19.61 9.38
C PRO A 237 -12.42 -18.14 9.85
N ALA A 238 -13.57 -17.45 9.76
CA ALA A 238 -13.73 -16.12 10.32
C ALA A 238 -13.38 -16.10 11.81
N ASN A 239 -12.75 -15.00 12.27
CA ASN A 239 -12.31 -14.80 13.65
C ASN A 239 -11.34 -15.88 14.20
N TRP A 240 -10.74 -16.70 13.33
CA TRP A 240 -9.80 -17.74 13.75
C TRP A 240 -8.63 -17.16 14.53
N LYS A 241 -8.28 -17.84 15.62
CA LYS A 241 -7.08 -17.62 16.45
C LYS A 241 -6.34 -18.95 16.62
N PRO A 242 -5.04 -18.95 16.91
CA PRO A 242 -4.30 -20.18 17.21
C PRO A 242 -5.03 -21.07 18.21
N GLY A 243 -5.16 -22.35 17.89
CA GLY A 243 -5.91 -23.34 18.69
C GLY A 243 -7.41 -23.44 18.35
N SER A 244 -7.96 -22.54 17.54
CA SER A 244 -9.34 -22.67 17.04
C SER A 244 -9.44 -23.73 15.95
N LYS A 245 -10.64 -24.31 15.80
CA LYS A 245 -10.96 -25.28 14.74
C LYS A 245 -10.72 -24.67 13.34
N THR A 246 -10.24 -25.51 12.43
CA THR A 246 -10.02 -25.20 11.02
C THR A 246 -10.97 -26.00 10.14
N ILE A 247 -11.02 -25.68 8.85
CA ILE A 247 -11.85 -26.38 7.86
C ILE A 247 -10.93 -27.12 6.90
N LYS A 248 -11.16 -28.42 6.68
CA LYS A 248 -10.52 -29.13 5.56
C LYS A 248 -11.05 -28.56 4.25
N ALA A 249 -10.16 -28.16 3.36
CA ALA A 249 -10.44 -27.57 2.06
C ALA A 249 -10.86 -28.64 1.02
N ASP A 250 -11.85 -29.44 1.41
CA ASP A 250 -12.44 -30.52 0.63
C ASP A 250 -13.97 -30.41 0.70
N GLN A 251 -14.66 -30.84 -0.35
CA GLN A 251 -16.09 -30.61 -0.49
C GLN A 251 -16.92 -31.43 0.50
N GLU A 252 -16.46 -32.62 0.88
CA GLU A 252 -17.16 -33.52 1.80
C GLU A 252 -16.63 -33.35 3.22
N ALA A 253 -15.31 -33.34 3.38
CA ALA A 253 -14.67 -33.28 4.71
C ALA A 253 -14.89 -31.94 5.45
N LYS A 254 -15.35 -30.89 4.76
CA LYS A 254 -15.72 -29.63 5.43
C LYS A 254 -16.93 -29.78 6.35
N TYR A 255 -17.81 -30.77 6.13
CA TYR A 255 -19.03 -30.92 6.92
C TYR A 255 -18.74 -31.23 8.39
N ASP A 256 -17.62 -31.89 8.71
CA ASP A 256 -17.15 -32.09 10.10
C ASP A 256 -17.09 -30.75 10.87
N PHE A 257 -16.56 -29.71 10.23
CA PHE A 257 -16.46 -28.39 10.85
C PHE A 257 -17.82 -27.72 10.98
N PHE A 258 -18.64 -27.74 9.91
CA PHE A 258 -19.92 -27.03 9.89
C PHE A 258 -20.95 -27.66 10.84
N ASP A 259 -21.01 -28.99 10.92
CA ASP A 259 -21.85 -29.69 11.88
C ASP A 259 -21.41 -29.39 13.32
N ALA A 260 -20.10 -29.51 13.62
CA ALA A 260 -19.59 -29.24 14.96
C ALA A 260 -19.60 -27.76 15.39
N THR A 261 -19.93 -26.83 14.48
CA THR A 261 -19.96 -25.37 14.76
C THR A 261 -21.37 -24.80 14.71
N TYR A 262 -22.20 -25.28 13.78
CA TYR A 262 -23.54 -24.75 13.51
C TYR A 262 -24.64 -25.82 13.55
N GLY A 263 -24.28 -27.09 13.74
CA GLY A 263 -25.23 -28.17 13.99
C GLY A 263 -26.05 -27.84 15.23
N LYS A 264 -27.36 -28.01 15.11
CA LYS A 264 -28.29 -27.86 16.23
C LYS A 264 -28.35 -29.21 16.94
N HIS A 265 -27.50 -29.40 17.95
CA HIS A 265 -27.59 -30.52 18.87
C HIS A 265 -28.26 -30.10 20.17
#